data_AF-A0A662KQH2-F1
#
_entry.id   AF-A0A662KQH2-F1
#
_cell.length_a   1.000
_cell.length_b   1.000
_cell.length_c   1.000
_cell.angle_alpha   90.00
_cell.angle_beta   90.00
_cell.angle_gamma   90.00
#
_symmetry.space_group_name_H-M   'P 1'
#
loop_
_entity.id
_entity.type
_entity.pdbx_description
1 polymer ?
#
loop_
_entity_poly.entity_id
_entity_poly.type
_entity_poly.pdbx_seq_one_letter_code
_entity_poly.pdbx_strand_id
1 'polypeptide(L)'
;MELNTLLLPMGIIPSLFLLYVIIGGYEGRFKEKLIFITFVVGLILGGVIYLMEGLIVYPLISENPYLNLIIFFAIIFSFLEQLAKFAILNYPKLFDEGLPIYGASLGLGFSSTFAPLLFGKSIEIIWENAMLILIPFAVILMGSSTGIFIGIGVKRNLKWKYFGISTAIAALLWVALLIAIIY
;
A
#
# COMPACT_ATOMS: atom_id res chain seq x y z
N MET A 1 -13.18 17.99 -16.92
CA MET A 1 -13.30 16.76 -16.12
C MET A 1 -12.59 17.05 -14.80
N GLU A 2 -13.26 16.93 -13.67
CA GLU A 2 -12.66 17.27 -12.36
C GLU A 2 -11.41 16.41 -12.14
N LEU A 3 -10.27 17.06 -11.82
CA LEU A 3 -8.98 16.40 -11.60
C LEU A 3 -9.10 15.23 -10.59
N ASN A 4 -10.03 15.35 -9.64
CA ASN A 4 -10.38 14.34 -8.65
C ASN A 4 -10.78 12.97 -9.24
N THR A 5 -11.40 12.96 -10.44
CA THR A 5 -11.80 11.71 -11.11
C THR A 5 -10.65 10.97 -11.79
N LEU A 6 -9.51 11.64 -12.06
CA LEU A 6 -8.32 11.04 -12.70
C LEU A 6 -7.37 10.35 -11.71
N LEU A 7 -7.58 10.53 -10.40
CA LEU A 7 -6.66 10.06 -9.36
C LEU A 7 -6.80 8.56 -9.06
N LEU A 8 -8.01 8.02 -9.18
CA LEU A 8 -8.29 6.58 -9.11
C LEU A 8 -7.55 5.79 -10.20
N PRO A 9 -7.64 6.20 -11.49
CA PRO A 9 -6.81 5.62 -12.55
C PRO A 9 -5.31 5.67 -12.26
N MET A 10 -4.78 6.75 -11.67
CA MET A 10 -3.34 6.91 -11.40
C MET A 10 -2.77 5.94 -10.37
N GLY A 11 -3.59 5.41 -9.46
CA GLY A 11 -3.16 4.35 -8.54
C GLY A 11 -3.38 2.96 -9.12
N ILE A 12 -4.57 2.72 -9.67
CA ILE A 12 -5.00 1.39 -10.11
C ILE A 12 -4.25 0.94 -11.36
N ILE A 13 -4.07 1.82 -12.36
CA ILE A 13 -3.45 1.43 -13.64
C ILE A 13 -1.97 1.03 -13.43
N PRO A 14 -1.12 1.80 -12.74
CA PRO A 14 0.26 1.37 -12.48
C PRO A 14 0.34 0.09 -11.65
N SER A 15 -0.55 -0.08 -10.66
CA SER A 15 -0.60 -1.32 -9.88
C SER A 15 -0.96 -2.54 -10.72
N LEU A 16 -1.94 -2.43 -11.63
CA LEU A 16 -2.30 -3.51 -12.55
C LEU A 16 -1.19 -3.78 -13.58
N PHE A 17 -0.52 -2.74 -14.08
CA PHE A 17 0.62 -2.89 -14.97
C PHE A 17 1.77 -3.64 -14.29
N LEU A 18 2.12 -3.26 -13.04
CA LEU A 18 3.13 -3.98 -12.26
C LEU A 18 2.71 -5.42 -11.97
N LEU A 19 1.43 -5.64 -11.65
CA LEU A 19 0.91 -6.99 -11.44
C LEU A 19 1.06 -7.84 -12.71
N TYR A 20 0.74 -7.29 -13.87
CA TYR A 20 0.94 -7.95 -15.16
C TYR A 20 2.42 -8.29 -15.40
N VAL A 21 3.35 -7.38 -15.12
CA VAL A 21 4.79 -7.63 -15.26
C VAL A 21 5.26 -8.73 -14.29
N ILE A 22 4.77 -8.75 -13.05
CA ILE A 22 5.10 -9.78 -12.06
C ILE A 22 4.57 -11.15 -12.48
N ILE A 23 3.36 -11.21 -13.06
CA ILE A 23 2.71 -12.47 -13.47
C ILE A 23 3.21 -12.96 -14.82
N GLY A 24 3.55 -12.09 -15.77
CA GLY A 24 3.82 -12.44 -17.17
C GLY A 24 4.95 -13.45 -17.39
N GLY A 25 5.84 -13.64 -16.42
CA GLY A 25 6.87 -14.69 -16.43
C GLY A 25 6.42 -16.05 -15.86
N TYR A 26 5.20 -16.13 -15.32
CA TYR A 26 4.70 -17.26 -14.52
C TYR A 26 3.28 -17.70 -14.91
N GLU A 27 2.81 -17.32 -16.10
CA GLU A 27 1.49 -17.71 -16.62
C GLU A 27 1.31 -19.24 -16.56
N GLY A 28 0.14 -19.68 -16.08
CA GLY A 28 -0.17 -21.11 -15.89
C GLY A 28 0.52 -21.82 -14.70
N ARG A 29 1.47 -21.19 -13.99
CA ARG A 29 2.12 -21.81 -12.80
C ARG A 29 1.37 -21.59 -11.51
N PHE A 30 0.54 -20.55 -11.43
CA PHE A 30 -0.17 -20.14 -10.22
C PHE A 30 -1.66 -19.99 -10.47
N LYS A 31 -2.45 -20.01 -9.39
CA LYS A 31 -3.90 -19.83 -9.48
C LYS A 31 -4.22 -18.35 -9.73
N GLU A 32 -4.30 -17.95 -11.00
CA GLU A 32 -4.59 -16.57 -11.44
C GLU A 32 -5.82 -15.99 -10.74
N LYS A 33 -6.87 -16.81 -10.55
CA LYS A 33 -8.07 -16.44 -9.80
C LYS A 33 -7.74 -15.94 -8.38
N LEU A 34 -6.81 -16.59 -7.67
CA LEU A 34 -6.39 -16.16 -6.33
C LEU A 34 -5.54 -14.90 -6.38
N ILE A 35 -4.70 -14.74 -7.40
CA ILE A 35 -3.93 -13.50 -7.60
C ILE A 35 -4.88 -12.32 -7.78
N PHE A 36 -5.89 -12.47 -8.64
CA PHE A 36 -6.89 -11.42 -8.84
C PHE A 36 -7.75 -11.16 -7.59
N ILE A 37 -8.20 -12.20 -6.90
CA ILE A 37 -8.98 -12.03 -5.65
C ILE A 37 -8.15 -11.30 -4.58
N THR A 38 -6.87 -11.67 -4.41
CA THR A 38 -6.00 -10.99 -3.45
C THR A 38 -5.75 -9.53 -3.80
N PHE A 39 -5.67 -9.18 -5.10
CA PHE A 39 -5.63 -7.79 -5.55
C PHE A 39 -6.88 -7.01 -5.10
N VAL A 40 -8.08 -7.55 -5.40
CA VAL A 40 -9.36 -6.91 -5.08
C VAL A 40 -9.56 -6.76 -3.57
N VAL A 41 -9.21 -7.80 -2.80
CA VAL A 41 -9.23 -7.74 -1.33
C VAL A 41 -8.28 -6.65 -0.83
N GLY A 42 -7.10 -6.54 -1.44
CA GLY A 42 -6.14 -5.47 -1.15
C GLY A 42 -6.75 -4.09 -1.37
N LEU A 43 -7.39 -3.87 -2.52
CA LEU A 43 -8.05 -2.61 -2.86
C LEU A 43 -9.13 -2.24 -1.82
N ILE A 44 -9.99 -3.19 -1.43
CA ILE A 44 -11.03 -2.94 -0.44
C ILE A 44 -10.40 -2.56 0.92
N LEU A 45 -9.42 -3.35 1.40
CA LEU A 45 -8.78 -3.10 2.69
C LEU A 45 -7.98 -1.79 2.71
N GLY A 46 -7.24 -1.52 1.64
CA GLY A 46 -6.48 -0.28 1.47
C GLY A 46 -7.40 0.93 1.40
N GLY A 47 -8.53 0.81 0.70
CA GLY A 47 -9.56 1.85 0.67
C GLY A 47 -10.06 2.17 2.08
N VAL A 48 -10.44 1.16 2.86
CA VAL A 48 -10.92 1.35 4.24
C VAL A 48 -9.84 1.98 5.14
N ILE A 49 -8.63 1.42 5.14
CA ILE A 49 -7.57 1.86 6.05
C ILE A 49 -7.07 3.27 5.71
N TYR A 50 -6.81 3.56 4.43
CA TYR A 50 -6.35 4.89 4.05
C TYR A 50 -7.47 5.94 4.14
N LEU A 51 -8.75 5.58 3.99
CA LEU A 51 -9.85 6.50 4.30
C LEU A 51 -9.88 6.85 5.79
N MET A 52 -9.74 5.85 6.66
CA MET A 52 -9.66 6.09 8.11
C MET A 52 -8.44 6.97 8.46
N GLU A 53 -7.29 6.69 7.87
CA GLU A 53 -6.07 7.48 8.05
C GLU A 53 -6.26 8.92 7.58
N GLY A 54 -6.81 9.12 6.38
CA GLY A 54 -7.12 10.44 5.85
C GLY A 54 -8.08 11.22 6.74
N LEU A 55 -9.11 10.59 7.29
CA LEU A 55 -10.07 11.25 8.18
C LEU A 55 -9.47 11.66 9.54
N ILE A 56 -8.48 10.91 10.05
CA ILE A 56 -7.88 11.16 11.37
C ILE A 56 -6.64 12.04 11.28
N VAL A 57 -5.73 11.76 10.35
CA VAL A 57 -4.41 12.38 10.27
C VAL A 57 -4.44 13.70 9.50
N TYR A 58 -5.26 13.82 8.46
CA TYR A 58 -5.29 15.02 7.61
C TYR A 58 -5.73 16.31 8.34
N PRO A 59 -6.75 16.29 9.24
CA PRO A 59 -7.08 17.45 10.04
C PRO A 59 -5.92 17.89 10.95
N LEU A 60 -5.18 16.93 11.51
CA LEU A 60 -4.02 17.18 12.38
C LEU A 60 -2.86 17.86 11.63
N ILE A 61 -2.73 17.64 10.32
CA ILE A 61 -1.71 18.31 9.50
C ILE A 61 -2.12 19.76 9.18
N SER A 62 -3.41 20.01 8.96
CA SER A 62 -3.87 21.30 8.40
C SER A 62 -4.03 22.43 9.41
N GLU A 63 -4.37 22.12 10.67
CA GLU A 63 -4.70 23.15 11.67
C GLU A 63 -3.51 23.54 12.56
N ASN A 64 -2.76 22.56 13.07
CA ASN A 64 -1.53 22.75 13.83
C ASN A 64 -0.71 21.45 13.79
N PRO A 65 0.48 21.43 13.16
CA PRO A 65 1.24 20.21 12.96
C PRO A 65 1.83 19.70 14.29
N TYR A 66 1.05 18.92 15.02
CA TYR A 66 1.54 18.14 16.17
C TYR A 66 2.33 16.93 15.66
N LEU A 67 3.59 17.16 15.28
CA LEU A 67 4.48 16.14 14.69
C LEU A 67 4.49 14.83 15.49
N ASN A 68 4.46 14.91 16.83
CA ASN A 68 4.43 13.71 17.68
C ASN A 68 3.17 12.87 17.48
N LEU A 69 2.00 13.49 17.33
CA LEU A 69 0.73 12.79 17.10
C LEU A 69 0.68 12.23 15.68
N ILE A 70 1.16 12.99 14.69
CA ILE A 70 1.22 12.56 13.29
C ILE A 70 2.11 11.32 13.16
N ILE A 71 3.31 11.34 13.74
CA ILE A 71 4.23 10.18 13.75
C ILE A 71 3.60 8.99 14.49
N PHE A 72 2.94 9.23 15.63
CA PHE A 72 2.28 8.17 16.39
C PHE A 72 1.18 7.46 15.58
N PHE A 73 0.31 8.22 14.92
CA PHE A 73 -0.73 7.65 14.06
C PHE A 73 -0.14 6.96 12.82
N ALA A 74 0.91 7.50 12.21
CA ALA A 74 1.59 6.88 11.07
C ALA A 74 2.14 5.49 11.41
N ILE A 75 2.70 5.31 12.62
CA ILE A 75 3.18 4.02 13.11
C ILE A 75 1.99 3.06 13.31
N ILE A 76 0.89 3.54 13.89
CA ILE A 76 -0.32 2.73 14.10
C ILE A 76 -0.91 2.26 12.77
N PHE A 77 -1.07 3.16 11.79
CA PHE A 77 -1.61 2.81 10.48
C PHE A 77 -0.67 1.91 9.69
N SER A 78 0.65 2.11 9.78
CA SER A 78 1.65 1.19 9.23
C SER A 78 1.50 -0.22 9.80
N PHE A 79 1.34 -0.33 11.12
CA PHE A 79 1.09 -1.61 11.79
C PHE A 79 -0.22 -2.23 11.34
N LEU A 80 -1.30 -1.45 11.26
CA LEU A 80 -2.63 -1.91 10.85
C LEU A 80 -2.64 -2.42 9.40
N GLU A 81 -1.98 -1.70 8.48
CA GLU A 81 -1.80 -2.12 7.09
C GLU A 81 -1.11 -3.49 7.03
N GLN A 82 0.05 -3.64 7.69
CA GLN A 82 0.77 -4.90 7.65
C GLN A 82 -0.01 -6.03 8.35
N LEU A 83 -0.76 -5.71 9.41
CA LEU A 83 -1.58 -6.68 10.13
C LEU A 83 -2.71 -7.20 9.24
N ALA A 84 -3.37 -6.31 8.49
CA ALA A 84 -4.39 -6.68 7.52
C ALA A 84 -3.82 -7.60 6.43
N LYS A 85 -2.66 -7.24 5.86
CA LYS A 85 -1.96 -8.09 4.88
C LYS A 85 -1.61 -9.45 5.46
N PHE A 86 -1.07 -9.48 6.67
CA PHE A 86 -0.71 -10.68 7.39
C PHE A 86 -1.92 -11.60 7.65
N ALA A 87 -3.03 -11.05 8.09
CA ALA A 87 -4.25 -11.81 8.38
C ALA A 87 -4.77 -12.53 7.12
N ILE A 88 -4.76 -11.86 5.97
CA ILE A 88 -5.18 -12.44 4.70
C ILE A 88 -4.18 -13.50 4.23
N LEU A 89 -2.88 -13.19 4.19
CA LEU A 89 -1.85 -14.10 3.66
C LEU A 89 -1.62 -15.33 4.55
N ASN A 90 -1.95 -15.24 5.85
CA ASN A 90 -1.91 -16.37 6.77
C ASN A 90 -3.15 -17.27 6.67
N TYR A 91 -4.07 -17.01 5.73
CA TYR A 91 -5.24 -17.86 5.53
C TYR A 91 -4.87 -19.19 4.86
N PRO A 92 -5.27 -20.36 5.41
CA PRO A 92 -4.79 -21.66 4.95
C PRO A 92 -5.03 -21.96 3.46
N LYS A 93 -6.09 -21.42 2.86
CA LYS A 93 -6.41 -21.66 1.43
C LYS A 93 -5.44 -20.99 0.46
N LEU A 94 -4.64 -20.04 0.92
CA LEU A 94 -3.61 -19.36 0.14
C LEU A 94 -2.23 -20.00 0.30
N PHE A 95 -2.11 -21.04 1.12
CA PHE A 95 -0.84 -21.71 1.39
C PHE A 95 -0.43 -22.62 0.22
N ASP A 96 0.14 -22.02 -0.81
CA ASP A 96 0.74 -22.71 -1.95
C ASP A 96 2.03 -22.02 -2.41
N GLU A 97 2.58 -22.48 -3.53
CA GLU A 97 3.85 -21.94 -4.02
C GLU A 97 3.78 -20.46 -4.39
N GLY A 98 2.60 -19.96 -4.76
CA GLY A 98 2.32 -18.60 -5.19
C GLY A 98 2.08 -17.61 -4.06
N LEU A 99 2.19 -18.02 -2.78
CA LEU A 99 1.93 -17.13 -1.64
C LEU A 99 2.71 -15.79 -1.68
N PRO A 100 3.99 -15.73 -2.10
CA PRO A 100 4.68 -14.44 -2.30
C PRO A 100 4.03 -13.56 -3.38
N ILE A 101 3.50 -14.16 -4.45
CA ILE A 101 2.82 -13.45 -5.55
C ILE A 101 1.44 -12.98 -5.10
N TYR A 102 0.71 -13.78 -4.32
CA TYR A 102 -0.52 -13.32 -3.67
C TYR A 102 -0.22 -12.15 -2.72
N GLY A 103 0.93 -12.18 -2.04
CA GLY A 103 1.43 -11.07 -1.24
C GLY A 103 1.69 -9.81 -2.06
N ALA A 104 2.41 -9.94 -3.19
CA ALA A 104 2.64 -8.84 -4.11
C ALA A 104 1.33 -8.22 -4.59
N SER A 105 0.38 -9.07 -5.00
CA SER A 105 -0.93 -8.68 -5.51
C SER A 105 -1.77 -7.96 -4.46
N LEU A 106 -1.85 -8.51 -3.25
CA LEU A 106 -2.51 -7.89 -2.11
C LEU A 106 -1.90 -6.51 -1.79
N GLY A 107 -0.57 -6.44 -1.81
CA GLY A 107 0.18 -5.21 -1.60
C GLY A 107 -0.10 -4.13 -2.65
N LEU A 108 -0.06 -4.50 -3.93
CA LEU A 108 -0.36 -3.60 -5.05
C LEU A 108 -1.81 -3.09 -5.03
N GLY A 109 -2.76 -3.99 -4.71
CA GLY A 109 -4.16 -3.62 -4.55
C GLY A 109 -4.35 -2.63 -3.41
N PHE A 110 -3.74 -2.90 -2.25
CA PHE A 110 -3.79 -2.02 -1.08
C PHE A 110 -3.23 -0.63 -1.39
N SER A 111 -2.04 -0.56 -1.97
CA SER A 111 -1.38 0.72 -2.25
C SER A 111 -1.99 1.49 -3.42
N SER A 112 -2.76 0.82 -4.29
CA SER A 112 -3.45 1.49 -5.41
C SER A 112 -4.49 2.52 -4.96
N THR A 113 -5.04 2.39 -3.75
CA THR A 113 -6.02 3.33 -3.20
C THR A 113 -5.39 4.55 -2.55
N PHE A 114 -4.06 4.59 -2.42
CA PHE A 114 -3.34 5.70 -1.82
C PHE A 114 -3.36 6.96 -2.69
N ALA A 115 -3.19 6.81 -4.01
CA ALA A 115 -3.12 7.96 -4.92
C ALA A 115 -4.37 8.86 -4.86
N PRO A 116 -5.62 8.34 -4.93
CA PRO A 116 -6.82 9.14 -4.74
C PRO A 116 -6.85 10.00 -3.47
N LEU A 117 -6.31 9.47 -2.37
CA LEU A 117 -6.34 10.12 -1.06
C LEU A 117 -5.28 11.20 -0.92
N LEU A 118 -4.11 11.01 -1.54
CA LEU A 118 -3.04 12.00 -1.54
C LEU A 118 -3.40 13.22 -2.40
N PHE A 119 -4.13 13.01 -3.49
CA PHE A 119 -4.49 14.04 -4.46
C PHE A 119 -5.90 14.63 -4.28
N GLY A 120 -6.65 14.19 -3.26
CA GLY A 120 -8.01 14.68 -2.97
C GLY A 120 -8.05 16.16 -2.54
N LYS A 121 -6.91 16.74 -2.13
CA LYS A 121 -6.74 18.20 -2.08
C LYS A 121 -6.32 18.64 -3.49
N SER A 122 -7.16 19.44 -4.14
CA SER A 122 -6.93 20.08 -5.44
C SER A 122 -5.46 20.48 -5.64
N ILE A 123 -4.69 19.61 -6.29
CA ILE A 123 -3.32 19.94 -6.66
C ILE A 123 -3.43 20.76 -7.94
N GLU A 124 -3.28 22.07 -7.81
CA GLU A 124 -2.66 22.83 -8.88
C GLU A 124 -1.24 22.28 -9.00
N ILE A 125 -1.02 21.40 -9.98
CA ILE A 125 0.31 20.82 -10.24
C ILE A 125 1.15 21.97 -10.81
N ILE A 126 1.66 22.81 -9.93
CA ILE A 126 2.71 23.77 -10.24
C ILE A 126 3.99 22.96 -10.41
N TRP A 127 4.81 23.31 -11.41
CA TRP A 127 6.07 22.63 -11.75
C TRP A 127 7.02 22.44 -10.55
N GLU A 128 6.85 23.22 -9.49
CA GLU A 128 7.62 23.17 -8.25
C GLU A 128 7.38 21.89 -7.42
N ASN A 129 6.24 21.20 -7.60
CA ASN A 129 5.86 20.03 -6.80
C ASN A 129 5.93 18.68 -7.55
N ALA A 130 6.74 18.58 -8.60
CA ALA A 130 6.87 17.36 -9.41
C ALA A 130 7.21 16.08 -8.61
N MET A 131 7.84 16.20 -7.43
CA MET A 131 8.12 15.08 -6.54
C MET A 131 6.86 14.39 -5.99
N LEU A 132 5.73 15.10 -5.86
CA LEU A 132 4.46 14.53 -5.40
C LEU A 132 3.91 13.47 -6.38
N ILE A 133 4.30 13.51 -7.65
CA ILE A 133 3.91 12.51 -8.66
C ILE A 133 4.62 11.17 -8.42
N LEU A 134 5.83 11.19 -7.83
CA LEU A 134 6.63 9.98 -7.59
C LEU A 134 6.20 9.22 -6.32
N ILE A 135 5.61 9.92 -5.35
CA ILE A 135 5.18 9.35 -4.07
C ILE A 135 4.23 8.16 -4.23
N PRO A 136 3.16 8.23 -5.05
CA PRO A 136 2.28 7.08 -5.29
C PRO A 136 3.01 5.86 -5.82
N PHE A 137 3.95 6.03 -6.76
CA PHE A 137 4.73 4.93 -7.30
C PHE A 137 5.61 4.28 -6.23
N ALA A 138 6.24 5.10 -5.37
CA ALA A 138 7.02 4.58 -4.25
C ALA A 138 6.16 3.75 -3.29
N VAL A 139 4.96 4.23 -2.96
CA VAL A 139 4.02 3.50 -2.08
C VAL A 139 3.52 2.21 -2.73
N ILE A 140 3.23 2.21 -4.03
CA ILE A 140 2.85 1.00 -4.78
C ILE A 140 3.95 -0.06 -4.74
N LEU A 141 5.19 0.33 -5.08
CA LEU A 141 6.35 -0.59 -5.07
C LEU A 141 6.61 -1.13 -3.66
N MET A 142 6.51 -0.27 -2.66
CA MET A 142 6.73 -0.66 -1.28
C MET A 142 5.64 -1.59 -0.77
N GLY A 143 4.37 -1.26 -1.01
CA GLY A 143 3.25 -2.09 -0.58
C GLY A 143 3.31 -3.49 -1.19
N SER A 144 3.74 -3.58 -2.45
CA SER A 144 4.05 -4.86 -3.12
C SER A 144 5.19 -5.60 -2.40
N SER A 145 6.31 -4.92 -2.13
CA SER A 145 7.48 -5.49 -1.46
C SER A 145 7.17 -6.03 -0.05
N THR A 146 6.45 -5.27 0.78
CA THR A 146 6.05 -5.71 2.12
C THR A 146 5.09 -6.89 2.06
N GLY A 147 4.16 -6.89 1.10
CA GLY A 147 3.28 -8.02 0.83
C GLY A 147 4.06 -9.31 0.47
N ILE A 148 5.08 -9.19 -0.39
CA ILE A 148 5.98 -10.30 -0.74
C ILE A 148 6.72 -10.81 0.50
N PHE A 149 7.29 -9.92 1.32
CA PHE A 149 8.01 -10.32 2.54
C PHE A 149 7.12 -11.08 3.51
N ILE A 150 5.90 -10.59 3.74
CA ILE A 150 4.92 -11.30 4.59
C ILE A 150 4.60 -12.67 3.99
N GLY A 151 4.33 -12.76 2.68
CA GLY A 151 4.05 -14.03 2.01
C GLY A 151 5.21 -15.04 2.12
N ILE A 152 6.45 -14.60 1.95
CA ILE A 152 7.66 -15.42 2.15
C ILE A 152 7.76 -15.88 3.61
N GLY A 153 7.51 -14.99 4.55
CA GLY A 153 7.56 -15.27 5.98
C GLY A 153 6.55 -16.33 6.41
N VAL A 154 5.30 -16.23 5.93
CA VAL A 154 4.26 -17.23 6.18
C VAL A 154 4.65 -18.57 5.57
N LYS A 155 5.10 -18.60 4.31
CA LYS A 155 5.52 -19.84 3.63
C LYS A 155 6.66 -20.56 4.35
N ARG A 156 7.62 -19.81 4.91
CA ARG A 156 8.81 -20.33 5.60
C ARG A 156 8.63 -20.56 7.10
N ASN A 157 7.40 -20.43 7.65
CA ASN A 157 7.14 -20.48 9.10
C ASN A 157 7.91 -19.43 9.93
N LEU A 158 8.39 -18.35 9.31
CA LEU A 158 9.07 -17.21 9.94
C LEU A 158 8.15 -15.98 10.01
N LYS A 159 6.84 -16.24 10.13
CA LYS A 159 5.75 -15.27 9.93
C LYS A 159 5.90 -13.98 10.75
N TRP A 160 6.24 -14.10 12.03
CA TRP A 160 6.42 -12.96 12.94
C TRP A 160 7.66 -12.12 12.63
N LYS A 161 8.74 -12.75 12.17
CA LYS A 161 9.97 -12.04 11.79
C LYS A 161 9.74 -11.16 10.57
N TYR A 162 9.13 -11.72 9.52
CA TYR A 162 8.86 -10.96 8.29
C TYR A 162 7.72 -9.96 8.45
N PHE A 163 6.73 -10.24 9.30
CA PHE A 163 5.74 -9.24 9.72
C PHE A 163 6.42 -8.04 10.39
N GLY A 164 7.27 -8.27 11.40
CA GLY A 164 7.99 -7.20 12.10
C GLY A 164 8.89 -6.37 11.17
N ILE A 165 9.62 -7.03 10.26
CA ILE A 165 10.44 -6.36 9.25
C ILE A 165 9.56 -5.49 8.34
N SER A 166 8.44 -6.02 7.86
CA SER A 166 7.53 -5.30 6.96
C SER A 166 6.92 -4.07 7.66
N THR A 167 6.55 -4.20 8.93
CA THR A 167 6.02 -3.09 9.72
C THR A 167 7.06 -2.01 9.98
N ALA A 168 8.29 -2.40 10.32
CA ALA A 168 9.38 -1.44 10.55
C ALA A 168 9.73 -0.67 9.26
N ILE A 169 9.80 -1.38 8.12
CA ILE A 169 10.03 -0.76 6.81
C ILE A 169 8.89 0.21 6.49
N ALA A 170 7.61 -0.22 6.61
CA ALA A 170 6.44 0.62 6.38
C ALA A 170 6.43 1.89 7.25
N ALA A 171 6.69 1.76 8.55
CA ALA A 171 6.73 2.89 9.47
C ALA A 171 7.81 3.92 9.10
N LEU A 172 9.01 3.46 8.73
CA LEU A 172 10.10 4.34 8.30
C LEU A 172 9.72 5.14 7.06
N LEU A 173 9.11 4.49 6.05
CA LEU A 173 8.71 5.20 4.83
C LEU A 173 7.57 6.16 5.09
N TRP A 174 6.60 5.80 5.93
CA TRP A 174 5.51 6.69 6.30
C TRP A 174 6.01 7.96 6.98
N VAL A 175 6.96 7.85 7.90
CA VAL A 175 7.62 9.02 8.51
C VAL A 175 8.32 9.86 7.44
N ALA A 176 9.06 9.23 6.51
CA ALA A 176 9.74 9.95 5.43
C ALA A 176 8.77 10.66 4.48
N LEU A 177 7.65 10.03 4.13
CA LEU A 177 6.59 10.63 3.31
C LEU A 177 5.93 11.81 3.99
N LEU A 178 5.63 11.70 5.29
CA LEU A 178 5.03 12.79 6.04
C LEU A 178 5.96 14.00 6.14
N ILE A 179 7.27 13.77 6.33
CA ILE A 179 8.27 14.84 6.27
C ILE A 179 8.26 15.52 4.90
N ALA A 180 8.22 14.74 3.81
CA ALA A 180 8.19 15.26 2.44
C ALA A 180 6.88 15.95 2.03
N ILE A 181 5.79 15.75 2.78
CA ILE A 181 4.51 16.43 2.57
C ILE A 181 4.44 17.73 3.39
N ILE A 182 5.08 17.76 4.56
CA ILE A 182 5.05 18.91 5.47
C ILE A 182 6.08 19.99 5.09
N TYR A 183 7.26 19.58 4.60
CA TYR A 183 8.37 20.46 4.19
C TYR A 183 8.57 20.45 2.67
#